data_AF-A0A535IJ87-F1
#
_entry.id   AF-A0A535IJ87-F1
#
_cell.length_a   1.000
_cell.length_b   1.000
_cell.length_c   1.000
_cell.angle_alpha   90.00
_cell.angle_beta   90.00
_cell.angle_gamma   90.00
#
_symmetry.space_group_name_H-M   'P 1'
#
loop_
_entity.id
_entity.type
_entity.pdbx_description
1 polymer ?
#
loop_
_entity_poly.entity_id
_entity_poly.type
_entity_poly.pdbx_seq_one_letter_code
_entity_poly.pdbx_strand_id
1 'polypeptide(L)' 'MSSFQNPHHIYLFAMKNGKKKLSYGTTADDAFENLRLRLSDKEMSVIDKSQYTRILQRDLRTHIHELG' A
#
# COMPACT_ATOMS: atom_id res chain seq x y z
N MET A 1 -6.75 -18.06 -21.22
CA MET A 1 -5.49 -17.96 -20.45
C MET A 1 -5.82 -17.21 -19.18
N SER A 2 -5.66 -17.86 -18.03
CA SER A 2 -6.29 -17.47 -16.76
C SER A 2 -5.57 -16.24 -16.16
N SER A 3 -6.24 -15.09 -16.13
CA SER A 3 -5.77 -13.81 -15.55
C SER A 3 -5.56 -13.83 -14.02
N PHE A 4 -5.43 -15.02 -13.42
CA PHE A 4 -5.37 -15.26 -11.97
C PHE A 4 -3.95 -15.58 -11.47
N GLN A 5 -2.93 -15.44 -12.32
CA GLN A 5 -1.60 -15.99 -12.04
C GLN A 5 -0.74 -15.14 -11.10
N ASN A 6 -1.14 -13.90 -10.81
CA ASN A 6 -0.40 -13.01 -9.91
C ASN A 6 -1.25 -12.66 -8.68
N PRO A 7 -0.95 -13.25 -7.50
CA PRO A 7 -1.63 -12.88 -6.27
C PRO A 7 -1.30 -11.43 -5.92
N HIS A 8 -2.31 -10.56 -5.93
CA HIS A 8 -2.15 -9.22 -5.39
C HIS A 8 -1.94 -9.31 -3.87
N HIS A 9 -0.92 -8.61 -3.39
CA HIS A 9 -0.63 -8.47 -1.97
C HIS A 9 -1.05 -7.10 -1.48
N ILE A 10 -1.37 -7.01 -0.20
CA ILE A 10 -1.65 -5.74 0.47
C ILE A 10 -0.36 -5.20 1.05
N TYR A 11 -0.08 -3.93 0.76
CA TYR A 11 1.05 -3.20 1.31
C TYR A 11 0.54 -1.98 2.09
N LEU A 12 1.09 -1.80 3.28
CA LEU A 12 0.88 -0.63 4.12
C LEU A 12 2.16 0.20 4.11
N PHE A 13 2.14 1.36 3.46
CA PHE A 13 3.27 2.27 3.40
C PHE A 13 3.22 3.23 4.58
N ALA A 14 4.34 3.40 5.29
CA ALA A 14 4.41 4.38 6.37
C ALA A 14 4.29 5.80 5.81
N MET A 15 3.58 6.64 6.55
CA MET A 15 3.47 8.06 6.27
C MET A 15 4.19 8.85 7.36
N LYS A 16 4.73 10.02 7.00
CA LYS A 16 5.42 10.95 7.91
C LYS A 16 4.53 11.45 9.07
N ASN A 17 3.21 11.36 8.92
CA ASN A 17 2.25 11.73 9.96
C ASN A 17 1.98 10.60 10.98
N GLY A 18 2.71 9.49 10.90
CA GLY A 18 2.55 8.33 11.80
C GLY A 18 1.44 7.37 11.39
N LYS A 19 0.68 7.66 10.33
CA LYS A 19 -0.30 6.74 9.75
C LYS A 19 0.33 5.89 8.65
N LYS A 20 -0.46 4.97 8.10
CA LYS A 20 -0.08 4.15 6.96
C LYS A 20 -1.05 4.33 5.81
N LYS A 21 -0.53 4.28 4.58
CA LYS A 21 -1.33 4.28 3.37
C LYS A 21 -1.44 2.87 2.82
N LEU A 22 -2.67 2.40 2.63
CA LEU A 22 -2.92 1.08 2.08
C LEU A 22 -2.86 1.12 0.55
N SER A 23 -2.19 0.13 -0.04
CA SER A 23 -2.21 -0.14 -1.47
C SER A 23 -2.15 -1.64 -1.80
N TYR A 24 -2.43 -1.97 -3.06
CA TYR A 24 -2.41 -3.33 -3.58
C TYR A 24 -1.49 -3.39 -4.79
N GLY A 25 -0.75 -4.49 -4.90
CA GLY A 25 0.15 -4.70 -6.03
C GLY A 25 0.74 -6.10 -6.00
N THR A 26 1.33 -6.51 -7.11
CA THR A 26 2.09 -7.76 -7.19
C THR A 26 3.39 -7.63 -6.40
N THR A 27 4.00 -6.44 -6.45
CA THR A 27 5.21 -6.05 -5.69
C THR A 27 4.96 -4.76 -4.90
N ALA A 28 5.89 -4.40 -4.01
CA ALA A 28 5.82 -3.13 -3.29
C ALA A 28 5.93 -1.93 -4.25
N ASP A 29 6.77 -2.00 -5.29
CA ASP A 29 6.85 -0.96 -6.32
C ASP A 29 5.53 -0.80 -7.08
N ASP A 30 4.93 -1.90 -7.52
CA ASP A 30 3.62 -1.88 -8.20
C ASP A 30 2.53 -1.27 -7.31
N ALA A 31 2.53 -1.64 -6.03
CA ALA A 31 1.63 -1.04 -5.04
C ALA A 31 1.90 0.46 -4.82
N PHE A 32 3.15 0.90 -4.87
CA PHE A 32 3.51 2.31 -4.75
C PHE A 32 3.16 3.12 -6.00
N GLU A 33 3.36 2.58 -7.19
CA GLU A 33 2.90 3.23 -8.43
C GLU A 33 1.37 3.33 -8.47
N ASN A 34 0.66 2.30 -7.97
CA ASN A 34 -0.79 2.40 -7.76
C ASN A 34 -1.19 3.51 -6.79
N LEU A 35 -0.35 3.88 -5.81
CA LEU A 35 -0.59 5.07 -4.97
C LEU A 35 -0.42 6.36 -5.78
N ARG A 36 0.63 6.47 -6.60
CA ARG A 36 0.88 7.64 -7.44
C ARG A 36 -0.24 7.95 -8.41
N LEU A 37 -0.89 6.91 -8.96
CA LEU A 37 -1.99 7.08 -9.89
C LEU A 37 -3.26 7.68 -9.27
N ARG A 38 -3.43 7.57 -7.94
CA ARG A 38 -4.67 7.93 -7.23
C ARG A 38 -4.49 9.03 -6.19
N LEU A 39 -3.25 9.38 -5.86
CA LEU A 39 -2.92 10.41 -4.88
C LEU A 39 -2.30 11.62 -5.55
N SER A 40 -2.50 12.78 -4.95
CA SER A 40 -1.82 14.00 -5.36
C SER A 40 -0.33 13.97 -4.99
N ASP A 41 0.49 14.78 -5.65
CA ASP A 41 1.93 14.91 -5.34
C ASP A 41 2.18 15.26 -3.86
N LYS A 42 1.29 16.06 -3.27
CA LYS A 42 1.35 16.44 -1.85
C LYS A 42 1.19 15.22 -0.94
N GLU A 43 0.22 14.36 -1.23
CA GLU A 43 -0.01 13.13 -0.47
C GLU A 43 1.09 12.08 -0.71
N MET A 44 1.62 12.00 -1.93
CA MET A 44 2.76 11.13 -2.21
C MET A 44 4.02 11.56 -1.47
N SER A 45 4.22 12.87 -1.25
CA SER A 45 5.39 13.40 -0.54
C SER A 45 5.48 13.01 0.95
N VAL A 46 4.34 12.64 1.54
CA VAL A 46 4.27 12.19 2.94
C VAL A 46 4.40 10.68 3.07
N ILE A 47 4.36 9.91 1.98
CA ILE A 47 4.51 8.45 1.98
C ILE A 47 5.99 8.09 1.83
N ASP A 48 6.47 7.17 2.66
CA ASP A 48 7.81 6.61 2.57
C ASP A 48 7.78 5.31 1.74
N LYS A 49 8.42 5.33 0.57
CA LYS A 49 8.52 4.17 -0.33
C LYS A 49 9.35 3.03 0.27
N SER A 50 10.32 3.34 1.13
CA SER A 50 11.23 2.36 1.73
C SER A 50 10.62 1.65 2.94
N GLN A 51 9.67 2.29 3.61
CA GLN A 51 9.02 1.78 4.81
C GLN A 51 7.63 1.24 4.47
N TYR A 52 7.55 -0.06 4.24
CA TYR A 52 6.27 -0.73 4.00
C TYR A 52 6.16 -2.06 4.74
N THR A 53 4.92 -2.47 5.01
CA THR A 53 4.62 -3.79 5.58
C THR A 53 3.67 -4.52 4.64
N ARG A 54 4.07 -5.70 4.19
CA ARG A 54 3.18 -6.61 3.47
C ARG A 54 2.31 -7.36 4.46
N ILE A 55 1.00 -7.29 4.29
CA ILE A 55 0.04 -8.01 5.13
C ILE A 55 -0.83 -8.94 4.30
N LEU A 56 -1.42 -9.96 4.94
CA LEU A 56 -2.45 -10.77 4.32
C LEU A 56 -3.80 -10.04 4.38
N GLN A 57 -4.70 -10.35 3.44
CA GLN A 57 -6.02 -9.73 3.40
C GLN A 57 -6.84 -9.93 4.68
N ARG A 58 -6.71 -11.08 5.33
CA ARG A 58 -7.36 -11.37 6.61
C ARG A 58 -6.86 -10.49 7.76
N ASP A 59 -5.61 -10.02 7.69
CA ASP A 59 -5.00 -9.21 8.74
C ASP A 59 -5.32 -7.72 8.57
N LEU A 60 -5.93 -7.34 7.45
CA LEU A 60 -6.30 -5.95 7.16
C LEU A 60 -7.09 -5.33 8.30
N ARG A 61 -8.07 -6.07 8.84
CA ARG A 61 -8.94 -5.58 9.92
C ARG A 61 -8.15 -5.12 11.14
N THR A 62 -7.04 -5.79 11.45
CA THR A 62 -6.15 -5.43 12.56
C THR A 62 -5.46 -4.11 12.30
N HIS A 63 -5.13 -3.77 11.05
CA HIS A 63 -4.38 -2.57 10.69
C HIS A 63 -5.25 -1.36 10.29
N ILE A 64 -6.58 -1.49 10.22
CA ILE A 64 -7.49 -0.40 9.81
C ILE A 64 -7.29 0.87 10.65
N HIS A 65 -7.02 0.72 11.95
CA HIS A 65 -6.82 1.84 12.87
C HIS A 65 -5.53 2.65 12.58
N GLU A 66 -4.57 2.06 11.87
CA GLU A 66 -3.32 2.72 11.48
C GLU A 66 -3.46 3.51 10.16
N LEU A 67 -4.59 3.40 9.45
CA LEU A 67 -4.77 3.96 8.11
C LEU A 67 -5.12 5.46 8.12
N GLY A 68 -4.63 6.19 7.11
CA GLY A 68 -4.80 7.65 6.95
C GLY A 68 -4.82 8.17 5.53
#